data_AF-A0A0N0M232-F1
#
_entry.id   AF-A0A0N0M232-F1
#
_cell.length_a   1.000
_cell.length_b   1.000
_cell.length_c   1.000
_cell.angle_alpha   90.00
_cell.angle_beta   90.00
_cell.angle_gamma   90.00
#
_symmetry.space_group_name_H-M   'P 1'
#
loop_
_entity.id
_entity.type
_entity.pdbx_description
1 polymer ?
#
loop_
_entity_poly.entity_id
_entity_poly.type
_entity_poly.pdbx_seq_one_letter_code
_entity_poly.pdbx_strand_id
1 'polypeptide(L)'
;MPTIQDKRHDFLWLVQLWMQRERDIAGWTATCGDAVAASYRIPASMTARDAAHDFLSFNSASFRGGVENECPAWMNALEDPSYG
;
A
#
# COMPACT_ATOMS: atom_id res chain seq x y z
N MET A 1 1.13 18.37 -13.78
CA MET A 1 0.91 16.91 -13.69
C MET A 1 1.68 16.41 -12.47
N PRO A 2 1.10 15.59 -11.58
CA PRO A 2 1.85 15.01 -10.48
C PRO A 2 2.95 14.11 -11.05
N THR A 3 4.17 14.23 -10.52
CA THR A 3 5.28 13.37 -10.90
C THR A 3 5.14 11.97 -10.28
N ILE A 4 5.82 10.96 -10.81
CA ILE A 4 5.85 9.60 -10.20
C ILE A 4 6.35 9.65 -8.74
N GLN A 5 7.27 10.56 -8.44
CA GLN A 5 7.79 10.77 -7.09
C GLN A 5 6.70 11.32 -6.15
N ASP A 6 5.84 12.23 -6.63
CA ASP A 6 4.69 12.73 -5.86
C ASP A 6 3.69 11.60 -5.58
N LYS A 7 3.40 10.75 -6.57
CA LYS A 7 2.47 9.62 -6.42
C LYS A 7 2.94 8.61 -5.36
N ARG A 8 4.23 8.27 -5.36
CA ARG A 8 4.82 7.35 -4.38
C ARG A 8 4.74 7.93 -2.97
N HIS A 9 5.11 9.20 -2.83
CA HIS A 9 5.09 9.88 -1.54
C HIS A 9 3.68 9.95 -0.96
N ASP A 10 2.69 10.33 -1.78
CA ASP A 10 1.28 10.40 -1.39
C ASP A 10 0.74 9.03 -0.95
N PHE A 11 1.10 7.96 -1.66
CA PHE A 11 0.72 6.60 -1.29
C PHE A 11 1.27 6.22 0.09
N LEU A 12 2.58 6.40 0.30
CA LEU A 12 3.22 6.05 1.58
C LEU A 12 2.65 6.87 2.73
N TRP A 13 2.35 8.15 2.50
CA TRP A 13 1.71 9.02 3.47
C TRP A 13 0.33 8.51 3.87
N LEU A 14 -0.51 8.14 2.91
CA LEU A 14 -1.84 7.60 3.17
C LEU A 14 -1.80 6.28 3.96
N VAL A 15 -0.88 5.39 3.60
CA VAL A 15 -0.70 4.11 4.31
C VAL A 15 -0.22 4.35 5.74
N GLN A 16 0.76 5.24 5.94
CA GLN A 16 1.28 5.58 7.27
C GLN A 16 0.19 6.17 8.18
N LEU A 17 -0.61 7.11 7.68
CA LEU A 17 -1.72 7.69 8.44
C LEU A 17 -2.70 6.61 8.92
N TRP A 18 -2.95 5.60 8.09
CA TRP A 18 -3.84 4.51 8.44
C TRP A 18 -3.22 3.55 9.47
N MET A 19 -1.97 3.14 9.27
CA MET A 19 -1.22 2.33 10.23
C MET A 19 -1.23 2.96 11.63
N GLN A 20 -1.02 4.27 11.71
CA GLN A 20 -1.07 5.01 12.98
C GLN A 20 -2.47 5.02 13.61
N ARG A 21 -3.53 5.00 12.80
CA ARG A 21 -4.91 4.92 13.29
C ARG A 21 -5.24 3.55 13.89
N GLU A 22 -4.75 2.47 13.30
CA GLU A 22 -5.21 1.12 13.64
C GLU A 22 -4.72 0.61 15.00
N ARG A 23 -3.75 1.29 15.63
CA ARG A 23 -3.22 1.13 17.02
C ARG A 23 -2.72 -0.25 17.43
N ASP A 24 -3.14 -1.32 16.77
CA ASP A 24 -2.66 -2.67 16.98
C ASP A 24 -1.45 -2.89 16.08
N ILE A 25 -0.26 -2.82 16.67
CA ILE A 25 1.03 -2.74 15.98
C ILE A 25 1.54 -4.14 15.57
N ALA A 26 0.95 -5.21 16.11
CA ALA A 26 1.38 -6.57 15.86
C ALA A 26 1.07 -6.99 14.40
N GLY A 27 2.12 -7.15 13.58
CA GLY A 27 2.04 -7.61 12.19
C GLY A 27 2.38 -6.54 11.14
N TRP A 28 2.37 -5.26 11.50
CA TRP A 28 2.59 -4.17 10.55
C TRP A 28 4.05 -4.03 10.08
N THR A 29 5.02 -4.58 10.79
CA THR A 29 6.43 -4.50 10.36
C THR A 29 6.66 -5.15 9.00
N ALA A 30 6.00 -6.27 8.71
CA ALA A 30 6.01 -6.89 7.39
C ALA A 30 5.28 -6.02 6.37
N THR A 31 4.10 -5.51 6.73
CA THR A 31 3.28 -4.63 5.89
C THR A 31 3.98 -3.31 5.54
N CYS A 32 4.86 -2.79 6.39
CA CYS A 32 5.68 -1.61 6.09
C CYS A 32 6.66 -1.89 4.92
N GLY A 33 7.28 -3.07 4.90
CA GLY A 33 8.12 -3.50 3.79
C GLY A 33 7.32 -3.63 2.49
N ASP A 34 6.17 -4.29 2.57
CA ASP A 34 5.24 -4.44 1.45
C ASP A 34 4.75 -3.08 0.92
N ALA A 35 4.48 -2.11 1.80
CA ALA A 35 4.10 -0.77 1.40
C ALA A 35 5.22 -0.08 0.62
N VAL A 36 6.48 -0.20 1.08
CA VAL A 36 7.62 0.35 0.33
C VAL A 36 7.74 -0.31 -1.03
N ALA A 37 7.71 -1.64 -1.12
CA ALA A 37 7.80 -2.37 -2.39
C ALA A 37 6.64 -2.01 -3.34
N ALA A 38 5.40 -2.00 -2.84
CA ALA A 38 4.21 -1.61 -3.57
C ALA A 38 4.31 -0.18 -4.12
N SER A 39 4.92 0.73 -3.36
CA SER A 39 5.07 2.14 -3.75
C SER A 39 5.87 2.34 -5.05
N TYR A 40 6.76 1.40 -5.42
CA TYR A 40 7.50 1.41 -6.68
C TYR A 40 6.74 0.75 -7.85
N ARG A 41 5.66 0.03 -7.57
CA ARG A 41 4.89 -0.75 -8.56
C ARG A 41 3.49 -0.19 -8.82
N ILE A 42 3.16 0.97 -8.24
CA ILE A 42 1.87 1.62 -8.46
C ILE A 42 1.66 1.83 -9.97
N PRO A 43 0.60 1.25 -10.57
CA PRO A 43 0.33 1.41 -11.99
C PRO A 43 0.22 2.88 -12.40
N ALA A 44 0.72 3.21 -13.59
CA ALA A 44 0.67 4.57 -14.11
C ALA A 44 -0.76 5.13 -14.18
N SER A 45 -1.73 4.27 -14.46
CA SER A 45 -3.17 4.57 -14.54
C SER A 45 -3.86 4.78 -13.20
N MET A 46 -3.27 4.35 -12.08
CA MET A 46 -3.86 4.48 -10.75
C MET A 46 -3.43 5.78 -10.07
N THR A 47 -4.33 6.36 -9.28
CA THR A 47 -3.95 7.42 -8.34
C THR A 47 -3.29 6.81 -7.09
N ALA A 48 -2.54 7.63 -6.35
CA ALA A 48 -1.98 7.21 -5.05
C ALA A 48 -3.08 6.77 -4.07
N ARG A 49 -4.26 7.39 -4.15
CA ARG A 49 -5.42 7.08 -3.31
C ARG A 49 -6.00 5.72 -3.63
N ASP A 50 -6.17 5.39 -4.91
CA ASP A 50 -6.70 4.08 -5.32
C ASP A 50 -5.74 2.97 -4.92
N ALA A 51 -4.43 3.19 -5.11
CA ALA A 51 -3.41 2.24 -4.69
C ALA A 51 -3.38 2.04 -3.17
N ALA A 52 -3.50 3.12 -2.40
CA ALA A 52 -3.56 3.04 -0.94
C ALA A 52 -4.83 2.31 -0.49
N HIS A 53 -5.97 2.54 -1.16
CA HIS A 53 -7.21 1.83 -0.87
C HIS A 53 -7.07 0.33 -1.10
N ASP A 54 -6.56 -0.10 -2.26
CA ASP A 54 -6.30 -1.50 -2.57
C ASP A 54 -5.36 -2.14 -1.55
N PHE A 55 -4.26 -1.46 -1.24
CA PHE A 55 -3.25 -1.95 -0.29
C PHE A 55 -3.81 -2.14 1.12
N LEU A 56 -4.56 -1.16 1.62
CA LEU A 56 -5.17 -1.23 2.95
C LEU A 56 -6.34 -2.21 2.98
N SER A 57 -7.10 -2.32 1.90
CA SER A 57 -8.19 -3.30 1.79
C SER A 57 -7.68 -4.73 1.82
N PHE A 58 -6.49 -4.98 1.29
CA PHE A 58 -5.84 -6.27 1.45
C PHE A 58 -5.29 -6.47 2.87
N ASN A 59 -4.59 -5.48 3.46
CA ASN A 59 -3.83 -5.68 4.70
C ASN A 59 -4.61 -5.45 6.01
N SER A 60 -5.69 -4.67 5.99
CA SER A 60 -6.45 -4.28 7.20
C SER A 60 -7.84 -4.91 7.20
N ALA A 61 -8.17 -5.60 8.30
CA ALA A 61 -9.50 -6.13 8.53
C ALA A 61 -10.57 -5.02 8.60
N SER A 62 -10.20 -3.82 9.08
CA SER A 62 -11.10 -2.67 9.16
C SER A 62 -11.56 -2.18 7.78
N PHE A 63 -10.77 -2.40 6.73
CA PHE A 63 -11.20 -2.17 5.34
C PHE A 63 -11.83 -3.40 4.68
N ARG A 64 -11.39 -4.60 5.05
CA ARG A 64 -11.88 -5.86 4.47
C ARG A 64 -13.38 -6.08 4.71
N GLY A 65 -13.92 -5.56 5.81
CA GLY A 65 -15.32 -5.81 6.17
C GLY A 65 -15.56 -7.30 6.44
N GLY A 66 -16.61 -7.87 5.86
CA GLY A 66 -16.99 -9.29 6.04
C GLY A 66 -16.56 -10.24 4.91
N VAL A 67 -15.82 -9.75 3.91
CA VAL A 67 -15.42 -10.54 2.73
C VAL A 67 -13.90 -10.63 2.71
N GLU A 68 -13.33 -11.80 2.44
CA GLU A 68 -11.88 -11.90 2.20
C GLU A 68 -11.54 -11.19 0.89
N ASN A 69 -10.74 -10.13 0.96
CA ASN A 69 -10.22 -9.47 -0.24
C ASN A 69 -9.07 -10.28 -0.80
N GLU A 70 -9.17 -10.60 -2.09
CA GLU A 70 -8.06 -11.16 -2.86
C GLU A 70 -6.91 -10.16 -2.95
N CYS A 71 -5.67 -10.67 -3.06
CA CYS A 71 -4.50 -9.83 -3.29
C CYS A 71 -4.63 -9.16 -4.67
N PRO A 72 -4.61 -7.82 -4.77
CA PRO A 72 -4.66 -7.13 -6.04
C PRO A 72 -3.54 -7.58 -6.97
N ALA A 73 -3.83 -7.78 -8.26
CA ALA A 73 -2.86 -8.33 -9.21
C ALA A 73 -1.55 -7.51 -9.29
N TRP A 74 -1.64 -6.19 -9.11
CA TRP A 74 -0.49 -5.28 -9.13
C TRP A 74 0.37 -5.36 -7.84
N MET A 75 -0.19 -5.92 -6.76
CA MET A 75 0.49 -6.19 -5.48
C MET A 75 1.02 -7.62 -5.37
N ASN A 76 0.84 -8.47 -6.40
CA ASN A 76 1.41 -9.81 -6.36
C ASN A 76 2.92 -9.79 -6.60
N ALA A 77 3.61 -10.70 -5.92
CA ALA A 77 5.07 -10.90 -6.02
C ALA A 77 5.86 -9.60 -5.82
N LEU A 78 5.53 -8.82 -4.77
CA LEU A 78 6.32 -7.65 -4.37
C LEU A 78 7.77 -8.07 -4.09
N GLU A 79 8.69 -7.22 -4.54
CA GLU A 79 10.14 -7.42 -4.37
C GLU A 79 10.74 -6.14 -3.82
N ASP A 80 11.83 -6.30 -3.05
CA ASP A 80 12.54 -5.14 -2.53
C ASP A 80 13.09 -4.28 -3.68
N PRO A 81 12.95 -2.95 -3.60
CA PRO A 81 13.44 -2.06 -4.64
C PRO A 81 14.96 -2.20 -4.77
N SER A 82 15.44 -2.57 -5.96
CA SER A 82 16.88 -2.54 -6.27
C SER A 82 17.33 -1.09 -6.44
N TYR A 83 18.12 -0.58 -5.50
CA TYR A 83 18.81 0.70 -5.64
C TYR A 83 20.01 0.51 -6.59
N GLY A 84 19.77 0.73 -7.89
CA GLY A 84 20.81 0.81 -8.92
C GLY A 84 21.34 2.23 -9.08
#